data_AF-A0A0Q9YNN4-F1
#
_entry.id   AF-A0A0Q9YNN4-F1
#
_cell.length_a   1.000
_cell.length_b   1.000
_cell.length_c   1.000
_cell.angle_alpha   90.00
_cell.angle_beta   90.00
_cell.angle_gamma   90.00
#
_symmetry.space_group_name_H-M   'P 1'
#
loop_
_entity.id
_entity.type
_entity.pdbx_description
1 polymer ?
#
loop_
_entity_poly.entity_id
_entity_poly.type
_entity_poly.pdbx_seq_one_letter_code
_entity_poly.pdbx_strand_id
1 'polypeptide(L)'
;MLSSLAKVSAFSIALMSLSVAQAAVQSTENIKLILKLEAIERIQAQERQGDELYFSITEYSSTGKANHYQVPDFPTHWLSDYLAKVHDVALWQRHLEKDEAVELIISLVERDVPPWNVDDLFGSVKLKLKWEGTQLKKEWSIPNQNNTSRIDDHVNAFSMTGDEGEYHLVLKVEQAKEDLKEQKKLKN
;
A
#
# COMPACT_ATOMS: atom_id res chain seq x y z
N MET A 1 -31.76 -90.23 -13.51
CA MET A 1 -30.30 -90.18 -13.30
C MET A 1 -29.75 -89.15 -14.27
N LEU A 2 -29.56 -87.90 -13.82
CA LEU A 2 -28.28 -87.27 -13.44
C LEU A 2 -27.38 -86.93 -14.64
N SER A 3 -27.27 -85.64 -14.93
CA SER A 3 -26.15 -84.87 -15.55
C SER A 3 -26.75 -83.70 -16.33
N SER A 4 -26.21 -82.49 -16.39
CA SER A 4 -25.02 -81.86 -15.80
C SER A 4 -25.26 -80.34 -15.90
N LEU A 5 -25.06 -79.62 -14.80
CA LEU A 5 -24.96 -78.16 -14.77
C LEU A 5 -23.56 -77.76 -15.25
N ALA A 6 -23.46 -76.87 -16.24
CA ALA A 6 -22.25 -76.09 -16.48
C ALA A 6 -22.54 -74.61 -16.22
N LYS A 7 -21.99 -74.11 -15.10
CA LYS A 7 -22.03 -72.70 -14.71
C LYS A 7 -21.07 -71.91 -15.60
N VAL A 8 -21.59 -70.92 -16.34
CA VAL A 8 -20.77 -69.91 -17.02
C VAL A 8 -20.56 -68.76 -16.04
N SER A 9 -19.32 -68.59 -15.61
CA SER A 9 -18.87 -67.49 -14.76
C SER A 9 -18.61 -66.27 -15.63
N ALA A 10 -19.42 -65.22 -15.47
CA ALA A 10 -19.21 -63.93 -16.14
C ALA A 10 -18.20 -63.10 -15.34
N PHE A 11 -17.01 -62.89 -15.91
CA PHE A 11 -15.97 -62.01 -15.38
C PHE A 11 -16.33 -60.55 -15.73
N SER A 12 -16.85 -59.79 -14.78
CA SER A 12 -17.05 -58.35 -14.91
C SER A 12 -15.73 -57.62 -14.69
N ILE A 13 -15.11 -57.12 -15.76
CA ILE A 13 -13.97 -56.20 -15.68
C ILE A 13 -14.54 -54.79 -15.51
N ALA A 14 -14.56 -54.31 -14.27
CA ALA A 14 -14.89 -52.92 -13.95
C ALA A 14 -13.71 -52.01 -14.36
N LEU A 15 -13.90 -51.23 -15.41
CA LEU A 15 -12.96 -50.20 -15.85
C LEU A 15 -13.15 -48.97 -14.94
N MET A 16 -12.34 -48.85 -13.88
CA MET A 16 -12.28 -47.62 -13.07
C MET A 16 -11.55 -46.54 -13.87
N SER A 17 -12.31 -45.58 -14.41
CA SER A 17 -11.77 -44.36 -14.98
C SER A 17 -11.16 -43.50 -13.87
N LEU A 18 -9.82 -43.44 -13.85
CA LEU A 18 -9.06 -42.58 -12.94
C LEU A 18 -9.17 -41.13 -13.42
N SER A 19 -10.13 -40.39 -12.87
CA SER A 19 -10.24 -38.94 -13.09
C SER A 19 -9.09 -38.25 -12.37
N VAL A 20 -8.02 -37.94 -13.10
CA VAL A 20 -6.93 -37.08 -12.61
C VAL A 20 -7.49 -35.66 -12.53
N ALA A 21 -7.93 -35.25 -11.34
CA ALA A 21 -8.24 -33.86 -11.06
C ALA A 21 -6.93 -33.07 -11.12
N GLN A 22 -6.68 -32.38 -12.23
CA GLN A 22 -5.69 -31.32 -12.28
C GLN A 22 -6.19 -30.19 -11.39
N ALA A 23 -5.70 -30.16 -10.15
CA ALA A 23 -5.77 -28.97 -9.34
C ALA A 23 -5.00 -27.88 -10.08
N ALA A 24 -5.73 -26.96 -10.73
CA ALA A 24 -5.14 -25.74 -11.23
C ALA A 24 -4.54 -25.03 -10.01
N VAL A 25 -3.22 -25.01 -9.92
CA VAL A 25 -2.50 -24.16 -8.98
C VAL A 25 -2.87 -22.73 -9.37
N GLN A 26 -3.88 -22.17 -8.70
CA GLN A 26 -4.11 -20.73 -8.75
C GLN A 26 -2.88 -20.11 -8.11
N SER A 27 -1.93 -19.68 -8.95
CA SER A 27 -0.90 -18.75 -8.50
C SER A 27 -1.65 -17.52 -7.98
N THR A 28 -1.65 -17.32 -6.67
CA THR A 28 -2.11 -16.07 -6.06
C THR A 28 -1.16 -14.98 -6.54
N GLU A 29 -1.52 -14.33 -7.64
CA GLU A 29 -0.81 -13.17 -8.16
C GLU A 29 -0.93 -12.06 -7.10
N ASN A 30 0.14 -11.84 -6.36
CA ASN A 30 0.26 -10.73 -5.45
C ASN A 30 1.44 -9.84 -5.88
N ILE A 31 1.39 -8.58 -5.45
CA ILE A 31 2.50 -7.65 -5.64
C ILE A 31 2.78 -6.94 -4.32
N LYS A 32 4.05 -6.77 -3.99
CA LYS A 32 4.49 -5.96 -2.88
C LYS A 32 4.65 -4.51 -3.32
N LEU A 33 3.88 -3.63 -2.70
CA LEU A 33 3.94 -2.19 -2.89
C LEU A 33 4.63 -1.51 -1.72
N ILE A 34 5.36 -0.45 -2.03
CA ILE A 34 5.99 0.43 -1.05
C ILE A 34 5.63 1.87 -1.42
N LEU A 35 4.99 2.59 -0.50
CA LEU A 35 4.87 4.04 -0.54
C LEU A 35 6.09 4.64 0.13
N LYS A 36 6.77 5.54 -0.59
CA LYS A 36 7.96 6.24 -0.12
C LYS A 36 7.77 7.74 -0.11
N LEU A 37 8.39 8.37 0.87
CA LEU A 37 8.72 9.78 0.85
C LEU A 37 10.01 9.94 0.06
N GLU A 38 9.90 10.46 -1.16
CA GLU A 38 11.07 10.69 -2.02
C GLU A 38 11.82 11.94 -1.56
N ALA A 39 11.08 13.01 -1.27
CA ALA A 39 11.62 14.25 -0.74
C ALA A 39 10.60 14.96 0.15
N ILE A 40 11.11 15.71 1.13
CA ILE A 40 10.35 16.68 1.91
C ILE A 40 11.24 17.91 2.14
N GLU A 41 10.67 19.09 1.95
CA GLU A 41 11.33 20.37 2.12
C GLU A 41 10.50 21.28 3.01
N ARG A 42 11.17 21.97 3.93
CA ARG A 42 10.58 23.05 4.70
C ARG A 42 10.64 24.33 3.87
N ILE A 43 9.48 24.91 3.58
CA ILE A 43 9.37 26.26 3.03
C ILE A 43 9.30 27.27 4.17
N GLN A 44 8.44 27.00 5.16
CA GLN A 44 8.28 27.79 6.37
C GLN A 44 7.91 26.88 7.53
N ALA A 45 8.53 27.08 8.70
CA ALA A 45 8.09 26.43 9.95
C ALA A 45 7.10 27.34 10.68
N GLN A 46 6.18 26.73 11.42
CA GLN A 46 5.30 27.43 12.35
C GLN A 46 6.11 27.96 13.54
N GLU A 47 7.03 27.16 14.06
CA GLU A 47 7.85 27.51 15.19
C GLU A 47 9.25 28.01 14.82
N ARG A 48 9.78 28.93 15.63
CA ARG A 48 11.14 29.46 15.47
C ARG A 48 12.22 28.39 15.62
N GLN A 49 11.98 27.37 16.44
CA GLN A 49 12.91 26.26 16.65
C GLN A 49 12.69 25.12 15.66
N GLY A 50 11.69 25.26 14.79
CA GLY A 50 11.27 24.27 13.82
C GLY A 50 10.30 23.25 14.42
N ASP A 51 9.35 22.86 13.59
CA ASP A 51 8.25 21.95 13.96
C ASP A 51 8.71 20.49 14.14
N GLU A 52 8.09 19.76 15.05
CA GLU A 52 8.26 18.32 15.27
C GLU A 52 7.32 17.47 14.41
N LEU A 53 7.78 17.04 13.25
CA LEU A 53 6.91 16.46 12.22
C LEU A 53 6.85 14.93 12.23
N TYR A 54 5.69 14.39 11.87
CA TYR A 54 5.53 12.99 11.51
C TYR A 54 4.42 12.80 10.46
N PHE A 55 4.44 11.65 9.79
CA PHE A 55 3.37 11.21 8.92
C PHE A 55 2.40 10.30 9.65
N SER A 56 1.12 10.65 9.58
CA SER A 56 -0.01 9.87 10.05
C SER A 56 -0.68 9.20 8.85
N ILE A 57 -0.69 7.87 8.81
CA ILE A 57 -1.15 7.10 7.65
C ILE A 57 -2.29 6.20 8.08
N THR A 58 -3.46 6.40 7.47
CA THR A 58 -4.61 5.53 7.67
C THR A 58 -4.91 4.75 6.40
N GLU A 59 -4.95 3.43 6.54
CA GLU A 59 -5.19 2.48 5.46
C GLU A 59 -6.60 1.92 5.55
N TYR A 60 -7.35 1.97 4.45
CA TYR A 60 -8.64 1.34 4.29
C TYR A 60 -8.53 0.23 3.24
N SER A 61 -8.66 -1.01 3.70
CA SER A 61 -8.74 -2.18 2.82
C SER A 61 -10.18 -2.45 2.42
N SER A 62 -10.39 -2.89 1.18
CA SER A 62 -11.69 -3.40 0.71
C SER A 62 -12.19 -4.64 1.48
N THR A 63 -11.28 -5.32 2.19
CA THR A 63 -11.53 -6.64 2.81
C THR A 63 -11.42 -6.64 4.35
N GLY A 64 -11.13 -5.50 4.98
CA GLY A 64 -10.71 -5.50 6.39
C GLY A 64 -11.00 -4.22 7.16
N LYS A 65 -10.55 -4.21 8.42
CA LYS A 65 -10.59 -3.02 9.28
C LYS A 65 -9.54 -2.01 8.82
N ALA A 66 -9.78 -0.74 9.14
CA ALA A 66 -8.79 0.30 8.92
C ALA A 66 -7.56 0.06 9.81
N ASN A 67 -6.37 0.26 9.24
CA ASN A 67 -5.10 0.21 9.96
C ASN A 67 -4.51 1.62 10.03
N HIS A 68 -3.74 1.88 11.07
CA HIS A 68 -3.12 3.18 11.29
C HIS A 68 -1.62 3.01 11.58
N TYR A 69 -0.81 3.90 11.01
CA TYR A 69 0.64 3.89 11.12
C TYR A 69 1.14 5.31 11.34
N GLN A 70 2.25 5.43 12.07
CA GLN A 70 2.95 6.68 12.28
C GLN A 70 4.38 6.54 11.74
N VAL A 71 4.88 7.51 10.97
CA VAL A 71 6.27 7.49 10.49
C VAL A 71 6.94 8.85 10.73
N PRO A 72 8.01 8.93 11.53
CA PRO A 72 8.63 7.83 12.28
C PRO A 72 7.72 7.33 13.42
N ASP A 73 7.99 6.12 13.92
CA ASP A 73 7.24 5.54 15.04
C ASP A 73 7.38 6.39 16.31
N PHE A 74 6.29 6.48 17.08
CA PHE A 74 6.28 7.13 18.39
C PHE A 74 7.33 6.51 19.35
N PRO A 75 8.04 7.30 20.18
CA PRO A 75 7.88 8.74 20.43
C PRO A 75 8.66 9.66 19.49
N THR A 76 9.24 9.12 18.42
CA THR A 76 10.11 9.85 17.50
C THR A 76 9.30 10.81 16.61
N HIS A 77 9.98 11.84 16.13
CA HIS A 77 9.52 12.80 15.11
C HIS A 77 10.76 13.28 14.32
N TRP A 78 10.53 14.00 13.22
CA TRP A 78 11.57 14.72 12.50
C TRP A 78 11.48 16.21 12.80
N LEU A 79 12.56 16.80 13.29
CA LEU A 79 12.65 18.24 13.40
C LEU A 79 12.74 18.86 12.01
N SER A 80 11.91 19.87 11.75
CA SER A 80 11.76 20.50 10.43
C SER A 80 13.07 21.05 9.87
N ASP A 81 13.97 21.51 10.74
CA ASP A 81 15.33 21.98 10.43
C ASP A 81 16.21 20.93 9.72
N TYR A 82 15.90 19.64 9.88
CA TYR A 82 16.69 18.54 9.33
C TYR A 82 15.98 17.77 8.22
N LEU A 83 14.83 18.24 7.73
CA LEU A 83 14.06 17.56 6.69
C LEU A 83 14.82 17.37 5.38
N ALA A 84 15.77 18.25 5.06
CA ALA A 84 16.65 18.08 3.90
C ALA A 84 17.46 16.78 3.92
N LYS A 85 17.59 16.13 5.08
CA LYS A 85 18.24 14.82 5.23
C LYS A 85 17.25 13.65 5.17
N VAL A 86 15.95 13.91 5.24
CA VAL A 86 14.89 12.91 5.22
C VAL A 86 14.46 12.67 3.77
N HIS A 87 14.95 11.58 3.19
CA HIS A 87 14.67 11.19 1.80
C HIS A 87 14.69 9.67 1.66
N ASP A 88 13.99 9.17 0.65
CA ASP A 88 13.81 7.73 0.36
C ASP A 88 13.30 6.90 1.56
N VAL A 89 12.41 7.49 2.38
CA VAL A 89 11.85 6.82 3.56
C VAL A 89 10.62 6.01 3.16
N ALA A 90 10.57 4.73 3.56
CA ALA A 90 9.36 3.93 3.41
C ALA A 90 8.31 4.38 4.43
N LEU A 91 7.19 4.91 3.93
CA LEU A 91 6.06 5.36 4.73
C LEU A 91 5.06 4.22 4.98
N TRP A 92 4.86 3.36 3.99
CA TRP A 92 3.93 2.24 4.07
C TRP A 92 4.33 1.13 3.10
N GLN A 93 4.02 -0.12 3.44
CA GLN A 93 4.24 -1.26 2.55
C GLN A 93 3.19 -2.36 2.77
N ARG A 94 2.80 -3.03 1.68
CA ARG A 94 1.84 -4.15 1.75
C ARG A 94 1.92 -5.03 0.50
N HIS A 95 1.52 -6.29 0.65
CA HIS A 95 1.18 -7.14 -0.50
C HIS A 95 -0.29 -6.92 -0.88
N LEU A 96 -0.55 -6.53 -2.13
CA LEU A 96 -1.89 -6.49 -2.70
C LEU A 96 -2.17 -7.79 -3.43
N GLU A 97 -3.32 -8.37 -3.14
CA GLU A 97 -3.88 -9.48 -3.92
C GLU A 97 -4.48 -8.98 -5.24
N LYS A 98 -4.70 -9.93 -6.16
CA LYS A 98 -5.40 -9.66 -7.42
C LYS A 98 -6.79 -9.08 -7.18
N ASP A 99 -7.08 -8.01 -7.91
CA ASP A 99 -8.32 -7.22 -7.86
C ASP A 99 -8.59 -6.54 -6.51
N GLU A 100 -7.63 -6.60 -5.58
CA GLU A 100 -7.68 -5.87 -4.32
C GLU A 100 -7.49 -4.37 -4.55
N ALA A 101 -8.26 -3.60 -3.80
CA ALA A 101 -8.10 -2.15 -3.67
C ALA A 101 -7.80 -1.77 -2.23
N VAL A 102 -6.91 -0.80 -2.08
CA VAL A 102 -6.58 -0.15 -0.81
C VAL A 102 -6.55 1.37 -1.01
N GLU A 103 -7.08 2.09 -0.03
CA GLU A 103 -7.04 3.54 0.03
C GLU A 103 -6.17 3.96 1.22
N LEU A 104 -5.27 4.92 0.99
CA LEU A 104 -4.42 5.52 2.02
C LEU A 104 -4.78 6.99 2.18
N ILE A 105 -4.93 7.43 3.42
CA ILE A 105 -4.91 8.84 3.81
C ILE A 105 -3.56 9.10 4.47
N ILE A 106 -2.78 9.98 3.87
CA ILE A 106 -1.42 10.31 4.29
C ILE A 106 -1.42 11.76 4.73
N SER A 107 -1.20 11.99 6.03
CA SER A 107 -1.23 13.32 6.64
C SER A 107 0.14 13.71 7.18
N LEU A 108 0.57 14.94 6.94
CA LEU A 108 1.71 15.53 7.64
C LEU A 108 1.19 16.27 8.87
N VAL A 109 1.80 15.97 10.01
CA VAL A 109 1.32 16.42 11.32
C VAL A 109 2.50 16.92 12.13
N GLU A 110 2.31 18.04 12.83
CA GLU A 110 3.21 18.52 13.88
C GLU A 110 2.75 17.99 15.23
N ARG A 111 3.73 17.51 16.00
CA ARG A 111 3.52 17.07 17.36
C ARG A 111 3.84 18.22 18.30
N ASP A 112 2.83 18.67 19.03
CA ASP A 112 3.05 19.52 20.17
C ASP A 112 3.67 18.74 21.34
N VAL A 113 4.63 19.36 22.01
CA VAL A 113 5.14 18.86 23.29
C VAL A 113 4.13 19.24 24.39
N PRO A 114 3.81 18.35 25.35
CA PRO A 114 2.90 18.68 26.45
C PRO A 114 3.28 19.99 27.17
N PRO A 115 2.31 20.80 27.66
CA PRO A 115 0.89 20.47 27.86
C PRO A 115 -0.06 20.77 26.69
N TRP A 116 0.41 21.30 25.56
CA TRP A 116 -0.40 21.49 24.36
C TRP A 116 -0.65 20.10 23.75
N ASN A 117 -1.93 19.72 23.60
CA ASN A 117 -2.34 18.30 23.59
C ASN A 117 -3.07 17.88 22.30
N VAL A 118 -3.07 18.73 21.27
CA VAL A 118 -3.66 18.42 19.97
C VAL A 118 -2.62 18.69 18.92
N ASP A 119 -2.19 17.62 18.25
CA ASP A 119 -1.27 17.71 17.13
C ASP A 119 -1.90 18.54 15.98
N ASP A 120 -1.07 19.38 15.35
CA ASP A 120 -1.49 20.29 14.28
C ASP A 120 -1.37 19.63 12.90
N LEU A 121 -2.47 19.63 12.15
CA LEU A 121 -2.53 19.05 10.81
C LEU A 121 -2.10 20.06 9.75
N PHE A 122 -0.94 19.82 9.13
CA PHE A 122 -0.48 20.61 7.97
C PHE A 122 -1.26 20.30 6.70
N GLY A 123 -1.55 19.03 6.44
CA GLY A 123 -2.18 18.66 5.18
C GLY A 123 -2.37 17.16 5.03
N SER A 124 -3.17 16.78 4.04
CA SER A 124 -3.46 15.38 3.75
C SER A 124 -3.58 15.13 2.27
N VAL A 125 -3.10 13.97 1.84
CA VAL A 125 -3.31 13.45 0.48
C VAL A 125 -3.92 12.06 0.56
N LYS A 126 -4.75 11.75 -0.42
CA LYS A 126 -5.40 10.45 -0.57
C LYS A 126 -4.78 9.73 -1.77
N LEU A 127 -4.39 8.48 -1.56
CA LEU A 127 -3.89 7.58 -2.58
C LEU A 127 -4.76 6.33 -2.65
N LYS A 128 -5.37 6.08 -3.81
CA LYS A 128 -6.02 4.80 -4.10
C LYS A 128 -5.10 3.93 -4.94
N LEU A 129 -4.94 2.69 -4.51
CA LEU A 129 -4.17 1.66 -5.20
C LEU A 129 -5.12 0.50 -5.52
N LYS A 130 -5.12 0.06 -6.77
CA LYS A 130 -5.85 -1.14 -7.20
C LYS A 130 -4.96 -1.99 -8.09
N TRP A 131 -4.82 -3.26 -7.75
CA TRP A 131 -4.14 -4.23 -8.62
C TRP A 131 -5.18 -4.90 -9.51
N GLU A 132 -5.39 -4.38 -10.72
CA GLU A 132 -6.43 -4.90 -11.62
C GLU A 132 -5.79 -5.72 -12.74
N GLY A 133 -6.06 -7.02 -12.74
CA GLY A 133 -5.41 -7.96 -13.66
C GLY A 133 -3.88 -8.00 -13.49
N THR A 134 -3.15 -7.33 -14.38
CA THR A 134 -1.67 -7.25 -14.36
C THR A 134 -1.15 -5.81 -14.30
N GLN A 135 -2.02 -4.86 -13.98
CA GLN A 135 -1.67 -3.44 -13.93
C GLN A 135 -2.03 -2.82 -12.58
N LEU A 136 -1.08 -2.08 -12.02
CA LEU A 136 -1.30 -1.27 -10.83
C LEU A 136 -1.89 0.07 -11.26
N LYS A 137 -3.13 0.32 -10.85
CA LYS A 137 -3.77 1.63 -10.97
C LYS A 137 -3.49 2.44 -9.71
N LYS A 138 -3.14 3.72 -9.90
CA LYS A 138 -2.79 4.67 -8.84
C LYS A 138 -3.56 5.95 -9.09
N GLU A 139 -4.30 6.41 -8.09
CA GLU A 139 -5.07 7.66 -8.17
C GLU A 139 -4.75 8.52 -6.95
N TRP A 140 -4.24 9.72 -7.21
CA TRP A 140 -3.95 10.72 -6.19
C TRP A 140 -5.06 11.75 -6.13
N SER A 141 -5.51 12.08 -4.94
CA SER A 141 -6.52 13.13 -4.72
C SER A 141 -6.22 13.89 -3.43
N ILE A 142 -6.78 15.10 -3.32
CA ILE A 142 -6.64 15.96 -2.15
C ILE A 142 -7.99 15.98 -1.43
N PRO A 143 -8.11 15.36 -0.25
CA PRO A 143 -9.37 15.31 0.49
C PRO A 143 -9.81 16.68 1.02
N ASN A 144 -8.88 17.57 1.34
CA ASN A 144 -9.14 18.95 1.76
C ASN A 144 -8.20 19.90 1.01
N GLN A 145 -8.76 20.81 0.21
CA GLN A 145 -7.97 21.75 -0.60
C GLN A 145 -7.56 23.02 0.16
N ASN A 146 -8.07 23.23 1.37
CA ASN A 146 -7.77 24.44 2.14
C ASN A 146 -6.32 24.48 2.63
N ASN A 147 -5.75 23.30 2.92
CA ASN A 147 -4.41 23.16 3.49
C ASN A 147 -3.52 22.22 2.66
N THR A 148 -3.95 21.86 1.45
CA THR A 148 -3.15 21.01 0.57
C THR A 148 -3.39 21.37 -0.88
N SER A 149 -2.31 21.51 -1.64
CA SER A 149 -2.35 21.77 -3.07
C SER A 149 -1.32 20.92 -3.82
N ARG A 150 -1.47 20.79 -5.14
CA ARG A 150 -0.45 20.15 -5.99
C ARG A 150 0.63 21.17 -6.31
N ILE A 151 1.88 20.72 -6.31
CA ILE A 151 3.01 21.53 -6.79
C ILE A 151 3.16 21.25 -8.29
N ASP A 152 2.99 22.30 -9.09
CA ASP A 152 3.04 22.26 -10.55
C ASP A 152 2.14 21.17 -11.18
N ASP A 153 2.55 20.63 -12.32
CA ASP A 153 1.89 19.53 -13.04
C ASP A 153 2.27 18.14 -12.48
N HIS A 154 3.00 18.08 -11.36
CA HIS A 154 3.43 16.83 -10.77
C HIS A 154 2.29 16.13 -10.03
N VAL A 155 1.95 14.91 -10.45
CA VAL A 155 0.80 14.16 -9.91
C VAL A 155 0.99 13.70 -8.46
N ASN A 156 2.21 13.77 -7.94
CA ASN A 156 2.62 13.20 -6.66
C ASN A 156 3.48 14.16 -5.83
N ALA A 157 3.49 15.45 -6.19
CA ALA A 157 4.13 16.52 -5.42
C ALA A 157 3.04 17.43 -4.83
N PHE A 158 3.17 17.76 -3.54
CA PHE A 158 2.14 18.45 -2.80
C PHE A 158 2.73 19.51 -1.87
N SER A 159 2.07 20.66 -1.79
CA SER A 159 2.30 21.66 -0.74
C SER A 159 1.26 21.42 0.35
N MET A 160 1.70 21.34 1.60
CA MET A 160 0.88 21.17 2.81
C MET A 160 1.12 22.35 3.73
N THR A 161 0.05 23.03 4.14
CA THR A 161 0.12 24.32 4.84
C THR A 161 -0.67 24.29 6.14
N GLY A 162 0.00 24.54 7.27
CA GLY A 162 -0.64 24.74 8.57
C GLY A 162 -1.02 26.21 8.77
N ASP A 163 -1.16 26.63 10.03
CA ASP A 163 -1.49 28.02 10.35
C ASP A 163 -0.41 28.98 9.86
N GLU A 164 0.86 28.71 10.19
CA GLU A 164 2.00 29.55 9.77
C GLU A 164 3.13 28.79 9.06
N GLY A 165 3.07 27.46 8.99
CA GLY A 165 4.10 26.66 8.30
C GLY A 165 3.65 26.11 6.94
N GLU A 166 4.64 25.81 6.10
CA GLU A 166 4.47 25.24 4.76
C GLU A 166 5.57 24.23 4.46
N TYR A 167 5.14 23.07 3.95
CA TYR A 167 6.00 21.95 3.58
C TYR A 167 5.68 21.46 2.18
N HIS A 168 6.73 21.21 1.41
CA HIS A 168 6.62 20.62 0.07
C HIS A 168 7.11 19.18 0.14
N LEU A 169 6.33 18.25 -0.42
CA LEU A 169 6.67 16.83 -0.39
C LEU A 169 6.45 16.15 -1.73
N VAL A 170 7.24 15.11 -1.98
CA VAL A 170 7.13 14.24 -3.14
C VAL A 170 6.99 12.80 -2.68
N LEU A 171 5.90 12.14 -3.11
CA LEU A 171 5.58 10.77 -2.73
C LEU A 171 5.70 9.82 -3.91
N LYS A 172 6.14 8.59 -3.67
CA LYS A 172 6.33 7.62 -4.74
C LYS A 172 5.82 6.25 -4.35
N VAL A 173 5.16 5.58 -5.29
CA VAL A 173 4.74 4.19 -5.14
C VAL A 173 5.60 3.31 -6.02
N GLU A 174 6.33 2.38 -5.40
CA GLU A 174 7.21 1.41 -6.06
C GLU A 174 6.66 -0.02 -5.89
N GLN A 175 6.84 -0.85 -6.91
CA GLN A 175 6.71 -2.31 -6.79
C GLN A 175 8.05 -2.88 -6.36
N ALA A 176 8.07 -3.82 -5.40
CA ALA A 176 9.31 -4.43 -4.97
C ALA A 176 10.00 -5.17 -6.13
N LYS A 177 11.34 -5.08 -6.19
CA LYS A 177 12.15 -5.59 -7.31
C LYS A 177 12.08 -7.11 -7.48
N GLU A 178 11.64 -7.85 -6.47
CA GLU A 178 11.53 -9.31 -6.49
C GLU A 178 10.38 -9.76 -7.42
N ASP A 179 9.23 -9.10 -7.32
CA ASP A 179 8.03 -9.44 -8.10
C ASP A 179 8.21 -9.12 -9.61
N LEU A 180 8.98 -8.09 -9.93
CA LEU A 180 9.28 -7.71 -11.33
C LEU A 180 10.13 -8.76 -12.07
N LYS A 181 10.98 -9.51 -11.36
CA LYS A 181 11.81 -10.56 -11.96
C LYS A 181 11.02 -11.83 -12.25
N GLU A 182 10.09 -12.19 -11.36
CA GLU A 182 9.21 -13.35 -11.56
C GLU A 182 8.22 -13.12 -12.70
N GLN A 183 7.59 -11.94 -12.78
CA GLN A 183 6.69 -11.62 -13.89
C GLN A 183 7.39 -11.63 -15.26
N LYS A 184 8.67 -11.21 -15.33
CA LYS A 184 9.47 -11.30 -16.57
C LYS A 184 9.82 -12.73 -16.97
N LYS A 185 9.94 -13.65 -16.01
CA LYS A 185 10.15 -15.08 -16.30
C LYS A 185 8.89 -15.78 -16.80
N LEU A 186 7.71 -15.36 -16.34
CA LEU A 186 6.43 -15.95 -16.75
C LEU A 186 5.96 -15.52 -18.15
N LYS A 187 6.51 -14.42 -18.69
CA LYS A 187 6.16 -13.88 -20.02
C LYS A 187 7.08 -14.36 -21.17
N ASN A 188 8.13 -15.11 -20.86
CA ASN A 188 9.08 -15.68 -21.82
C ASN A 188 8.99 -17.21 -21.79
#